data_AF-A0A3M0Y103-F1
#
_entry.id   AF-A0A3M0Y103-F1
#
_cell.length_a   1.000
_cell.length_b   1.000
_cell.length_c   1.000
_cell.angle_alpha   90.00
_cell.angle_beta   90.00
_cell.angle_gamma   90.00
#
_symmetry.space_group_name_H-M   'P 1'
#
loop_
_entity.id
_entity.type
_entity.pdbx_description
1 polymer ?
#
loop_
_entity_poly.entity_id
_entity_poly.type
_entity_poly.pdbx_seq_one_letter_code
_entity_poly.pdbx_strand_id
1 'polypeptide(L)'
;TIYRAVGFVLTGIKRNDRLYRMPDGRIAHGINMTDTNLSRVVIENGWRPGDTEKTFVQRIGAEPIPGFQLRYIYFLDPSYRGRLTVPELPYSEIERVGARMYRGKRYCADEETGVSPGVQPG
;
A
#
# COMPACT_ATOMS: atom_id res chain seq x y z
N THR A 1 -11.65 -7.25 -1.61
CA THR A 1 -11.45 -5.80 -1.84
C THR A 1 -12.60 -5.26 -2.66
N ILE A 2 -13.01 -4.00 -2.49
CA ILE A 2 -14.13 -3.39 -3.24
C ILE A 2 -13.86 -3.35 -4.75
N TYR A 3 -12.59 -3.24 -5.15
CA TYR A 3 -12.17 -3.18 -6.56
C TYR A 3 -12.52 -4.43 -7.38
N ARG A 4 -12.61 -5.61 -6.73
CA ARG A 4 -13.05 -6.85 -7.36
C ARG A 4 -14.50 -6.76 -7.86
N ALA A 5 -15.37 -6.10 -7.10
CA ALA A 5 -16.80 -6.02 -7.39
C ALA A 5 -17.13 -5.02 -8.52
N VAL A 6 -16.24 -4.06 -8.79
CA VAL A 6 -16.48 -2.92 -9.69
C VAL A 6 -15.76 -3.09 -11.04
N GLY A 7 -15.22 -4.28 -11.34
CA GLY A 7 -14.58 -4.57 -12.63
C GLY A 7 -13.18 -3.98 -12.81
N PHE A 8 -12.51 -3.57 -11.73
CA PHE A 8 -11.10 -3.19 -11.81
C PHE A 8 -10.23 -4.42 -12.06
N VAL A 9 -9.14 -4.24 -12.79
CA VAL A 9 -8.13 -5.26 -13.06
C VAL A 9 -6.94 -5.02 -12.14
N LEU A 10 -6.48 -6.07 -11.45
CA LEU A 10 -5.25 -6.03 -10.67
C LEU A 10 -4.06 -6.26 -11.61
N THR A 11 -3.11 -5.33 -11.61
CA THR A 11 -1.96 -5.36 -12.54
C THR A 11 -0.61 -5.37 -11.83
N GLY A 12 -0.60 -5.43 -10.50
CA GLY A 12 0.63 -5.47 -9.74
C GLY A 12 0.42 -5.51 -8.24
N ILE A 13 1.30 -6.25 -7.56
CA ILE A 13 1.47 -6.23 -6.12
C ILE A 13 2.95 -5.98 -5.85
N LYS A 14 3.27 -4.90 -5.15
CA LYS A 14 4.65 -4.51 -4.82
C LYS A 14 4.80 -4.39 -3.31
N ARG A 15 5.88 -4.93 -2.74
CA ARG A 15 6.23 -4.67 -1.34
C ARG A 15 6.60 -3.20 -1.17
N ASN A 16 6.03 -2.53 -0.18
CA ASN A 16 6.30 -1.14 0.12
C ASN A 16 6.69 -0.99 1.60
N ASP A 17 7.84 -0.36 1.83
CA ASP A 17 8.43 -0.04 3.13
C ASP A 17 8.60 1.48 3.33
N ARG A 18 8.11 2.29 2.38
CA ARG A 18 8.21 3.76 2.41
C ARG A 18 7.06 4.43 3.17
N LEU A 19 6.39 3.72 4.05
CA LEU A 19 5.48 4.30 5.03
C LEU A 19 6.17 4.25 6.39
N TYR A 20 6.17 5.36 7.11
CA TYR A 20 6.85 5.46 8.40
C TYR A 20 5.88 5.85 9.49
N ARG A 21 5.99 5.19 10.64
CA ARG A 21 5.36 5.61 11.88
C ARG A 21 6.27 6.63 12.55
N MET A 22 5.77 7.84 12.71
CA MET A 22 6.46 8.93 13.39
C MET A 22 6.39 8.75 14.91
N PRO A 23 7.31 9.36 15.69
CA PRO A 23 7.28 9.27 17.16
C PRO A 23 6.00 9.82 17.80
N ASP A 24 5.33 10.77 17.13
CA ASP A 24 4.06 11.34 17.55
C ASP A 24 2.84 10.47 17.21
N GLY A 25 3.06 9.28 16.63
CA GLY A 25 2.02 8.33 16.24
C GLY A 25 1.40 8.57 14.85
N ARG A 26 1.75 9.66 14.16
CA ARG A 26 1.29 9.90 12.77
C ARG A 26 1.95 8.92 11.80
N ILE A 27 1.29 8.68 10.67
CA ILE A 27 1.85 7.87 9.57
C ILE A 27 2.18 8.82 8.41
N ALA A 28 3.42 8.78 7.94
CA ALA A 28 3.90 9.58 6.83
C ALA A 28 4.46 8.69 5.71
N HIS A 29 4.21 9.06 4.45
CA HIS A 29 4.88 8.45 3.31
C HIS A 29 6.25 9.08 3.08
N GLY A 30 7.25 8.29 2.67
CA GLY A 30 8.63 8.71 2.45
C GLY A 30 8.81 9.82 1.42
N ILE A 31 7.85 9.99 0.51
CA ILE A 31 7.85 11.15 -0.41
C ILE A 31 7.80 12.49 0.36
N ASN A 32 7.10 12.54 1.49
CA ASN A 32 7.07 13.73 2.35
C ASN A 32 8.41 13.94 3.06
N MET A 33 9.32 12.98 3.05
CA MET A 33 10.64 13.13 3.65
C MET A 33 11.67 13.54 2.61
N THR A 34 11.55 13.03 1.38
CA THR A 34 12.47 13.34 0.29
C THR A 34 12.14 14.62 -0.47
N ASP A 35 10.89 15.09 -0.42
CA ASP A 35 10.53 16.37 -1.04
C ASP A 35 11.04 17.51 -0.15
N THR A 36 12.15 18.10 -0.58
CA THR A 36 12.79 19.24 0.08
C THR A 36 11.97 20.52 0.02
N ASN A 37 10.86 20.54 -0.75
CA ASN A 37 9.89 21.62 -0.70
C ASN A 37 8.96 21.45 0.51
N LEU A 38 9.41 21.94 1.67
CA LEU A 38 8.55 22.40 2.77
C LEU A 38 7.45 21.42 3.21
N SER A 39 7.67 20.11 3.10
CA SER A 39 6.72 19.17 3.68
C SER A 39 6.62 19.46 5.18
N ARG A 40 5.42 19.34 5.75
CA ARG A 40 5.21 19.55 7.19
C ARG A 40 6.20 18.73 8.03
N VAL A 41 6.47 17.49 7.61
CA VAL A 41 7.39 16.57 8.28
C VAL A 41 8.83 17.12 8.27
N VAL A 42 9.27 17.66 7.13
CA VAL A 42 10.60 18.25 6.95
C VAL A 42 10.74 19.57 7.73
N ILE A 43 9.71 20.41 7.74
CA ILE A 43 9.72 21.68 8.52
C ILE A 43 9.77 21.39 10.02
N GLU A 44 8.91 20.51 10.52
CA GLU A 44 8.80 20.22 11.96
C GLU A 44 10.06 19.54 12.52
N ASN A 45 10.77 18.74 11.70
CA ASN A 45 11.93 17.95 12.14
C ASN A 45 13.28 18.47 11.60
N GLY A 46 13.26 19.55 10.81
CA GLY A 46 14.41 20.30 10.30
C GLY A 46 15.37 19.47 9.44
N TRP A 47 15.14 19.41 8.12
CA TRP A 47 16.05 18.75 7.16
C TRP A 47 17.44 19.40 7.12
N ARG A 48 18.50 18.60 7.13
CA ARG A 48 19.89 19.09 7.10
C ARG A 48 20.53 18.91 5.72
N PRO A 49 21.43 19.81 5.29
CA PRO A 49 22.24 19.58 4.08
C PRO A 49 23.00 18.25 4.18
N GLY A 50 22.81 17.35 3.21
CA GLY A 50 23.39 16.02 3.20
C GLY A 50 22.55 14.92 3.87
N ASP A 51 21.39 15.25 4.43
CA ASP A 51 20.43 14.22 4.88
C ASP A 51 19.97 13.40 3.67
N THR A 52 19.96 12.07 3.85
CA THR A 52 19.22 11.14 3.01
C THR A 52 17.95 10.73 3.74
N GLU A 53 16.96 10.19 3.03
CA GLU A 53 15.73 9.68 3.67
C GLU A 53 16.04 8.75 4.85
N LYS A 54 17.02 7.85 4.71
CA LYS A 54 17.40 6.90 5.74
C LYS A 54 18.01 7.57 6.97
N THR A 55 18.93 8.52 6.78
CA THR A 55 19.54 9.25 7.91
C THR A 55 18.53 10.14 8.60
N PHE A 56 17.62 10.74 7.83
CA PHE A 56 16.52 11.55 8.35
C PHE A 56 15.57 10.72 9.20
N VAL A 57 15.07 9.59 8.68
CA VAL A 57 14.19 8.63 9.39
C VAL A 57 14.82 8.15 10.70
N GLN A 58 16.10 7.80 10.69
CA GLN A 58 16.83 7.37 11.89
C GLN A 58 16.95 8.49 12.91
N ARG A 59 17.25 9.72 12.48
CA ARG A 59 17.41 10.88 13.37
C ARG A 59 16.11 11.26 14.06
N ILE A 60 14.99 11.22 13.33
CA ILE A 60 13.67 11.52 13.89
C ILE A 60 13.11 10.35 14.70
N GLY A 61 13.71 9.16 14.63
CA GLY A 61 13.21 7.96 15.32
C GLY A 61 11.93 7.39 14.71
N ALA A 62 11.73 7.53 13.39
CA ALA A 62 10.56 6.97 12.72
C ALA A 62 10.82 5.50 12.29
N GLU A 63 9.79 4.66 12.40
CA GLU A 63 9.89 3.24 12.10
C GLU A 63 9.22 2.88 10.76
N PRO A 64 9.88 2.13 9.86
CA PRO A 64 9.27 1.70 8.61
C PRO A 64 8.14 0.70 8.89
N ILE A 65 7.00 0.91 8.25
CA ILE A 65 5.82 0.05 8.31
C ILE A 65 5.86 -0.86 7.09
N PRO A 66 6.14 -2.17 7.24
CA PRO A 66 6.15 -3.09 6.11
C PRO A 66 4.74 -3.25 5.56
N GLY A 67 4.55 -3.06 4.26
CA GLY A 67 3.24 -3.17 3.63
C GLY A 67 3.31 -3.58 2.17
N PHE A 68 2.17 -3.47 1.50
CA PHE A 68 2.01 -3.77 0.08
C PHE A 68 1.31 -2.63 -0.62
N GLN A 69 1.76 -2.33 -1.83
CA GLN A 69 1.11 -1.42 -2.76
C GLN A 69 0.44 -2.25 -3.85
N LEU A 70 -0.88 -2.17 -3.92
CA LEU A 70 -1.70 -2.86 -4.92
C LEU A 70 -2.03 -1.87 -6.05
N ARG A 71 -1.83 -2.29 -7.29
CA ARG A 71 -2.14 -1.47 -8.47
C ARG A 71 -3.37 -2.00 -9.18
N TYR A 72 -4.43 -1.21 -9.16
CA TYR A 72 -5.68 -1.47 -9.86
C TYR A 72 -5.86 -0.52 -11.04
N ILE A 73 -6.38 -1.03 -12.15
CA ILE A 73 -6.69 -0.24 -13.33
C ILE A 73 -8.15 -0.50 -13.71
N TYR A 74 -8.89 0.57 -13.96
CA TYR A 74 -10.22 0.51 -14.55
C TYR A 74 -10.14 0.98 -15.99
N PHE A 75 -10.69 0.20 -16.90
CA PHE A 75 -10.72 0.50 -18.32
C PHE A 75 -12.03 1.21 -18.64
N LEU A 76 -11.95 2.47 -19.08
CA LEU A 76 -13.11 3.18 -19.60
C LEU A 76 -13.58 2.55 -20.93
N ASP A 77 -12.62 2.23 -21.80
CA ASP A 77 -12.83 1.39 -22.97
C ASP A 77 -12.17 0.02 -22.75
N PRO A 78 -12.94 -1.07 -22.68
CA PRO A 78 -12.43 -2.43 -22.49
C PRO A 78 -11.41 -2.88 -23.55
N SER A 79 -11.44 -2.29 -24.77
CA SER A 79 -10.53 -2.66 -25.86
C SER A 79 -9.05 -2.43 -25.52
N TYR A 80 -8.77 -1.49 -24.61
CA TYR A 80 -7.42 -1.14 -24.17
C TYR A 80 -6.79 -2.18 -23.25
N ARG A 81 -7.59 -3.10 -22.72
CA ARG A 81 -7.12 -4.18 -21.86
C ARG A 81 -6.09 -5.06 -22.57
N GLY A 82 -6.29 -5.35 -23.85
CA GLY A 82 -5.34 -6.13 -24.67
C GLY A 82 -4.01 -5.42 -25.00
N ARG A 83 -3.89 -4.12 -24.67
CA ARG A 83 -2.65 -3.33 -24.88
C ARG A 83 -1.77 -3.26 -23.63
N LEU A 84 -2.20 -3.89 -22.53
CA LEU A 84 -1.40 -3.96 -21.31
C LEU A 84 -0.09 -4.73 -21.57
N THR A 85 1.03 -4.10 -21.27
CA THR A 85 2.35 -4.74 -21.27
C THR A 85 2.63 -5.56 -20.01
N VAL A 86 1.83 -5.33 -18.96
CA VAL A 86 1.92 -6.04 -17.68
C VAL A 86 0.83 -7.11 -17.60
N PRO A 87 1.11 -8.27 -16.99
CA PRO A 87 0.11 -9.31 -16.84
C PRO A 87 -1.01 -8.88 -15.90
N GLU A 88 -2.21 -9.38 -16.17
CA GLU A 88 -3.33 -9.28 -15.25
C GLU A 88 -3.20 -10.35 -14.18
N LEU A 89 -3.21 -9.92 -12.92
CA LEU A 89 -3.06 -10.82 -11.79
C LEU A 89 -4.45 -11.23 -11.27
N PRO A 90 -4.66 -12.52 -10.97
CA PRO A 90 -5.88 -12.93 -10.31
C PRO A 90 -5.92 -12.38 -8.89
N TYR A 91 -7.12 -12.07 -8.39
CA TYR A 91 -7.30 -11.49 -7.06
C TYR A 91 -6.84 -12.42 -5.92
N SER A 92 -6.76 -13.73 -6.16
CA SER A 92 -6.19 -14.73 -5.24
C SER A 92 -4.72 -14.44 -4.89
N GLU A 93 -3.98 -13.75 -5.76
CA GLU A 93 -2.59 -13.38 -5.50
C GLU A 93 -2.44 -12.45 -4.29
N ILE A 94 -3.46 -11.64 -3.99
CA ILE A 94 -3.46 -10.75 -2.82
C ILE A 94 -3.45 -11.56 -1.52
N GLU A 95 -4.21 -12.65 -1.48
CA GLU A 95 -4.25 -13.56 -0.33
C GLU A 95 -2.97 -14.38 -0.24
N ARG A 96 -2.50 -14.91 -1.37
CA ARG A 96 -1.26 -15.69 -1.45
C ARG A 96 -0.04 -14.95 -0.89
N VAL A 97 0.04 -13.63 -1.10
CA VAL A 97 1.16 -12.81 -0.60
C VAL A 97 0.89 -12.16 0.77
N GLY A 98 -0.25 -12.46 1.42
CA GLY A 98 -0.61 -11.91 2.72
C GLY A 98 -0.95 -10.41 2.69
N ALA A 99 -1.34 -9.88 1.54
CA ALA A 99 -1.74 -8.48 1.37
C ALA A 99 -3.26 -8.25 1.58
N ARG A 100 -3.99 -9.28 2.03
CA ARG A 100 -5.44 -9.19 2.24
C ARG A 100 -5.76 -8.21 3.36
N MET A 101 -6.70 -7.30 3.08
CA MET A 101 -7.17 -6.31 4.05
C MET A 101 -8.70 -6.21 4.03
N TYR A 102 -9.28 -5.95 5.21
CA TYR A 102 -10.69 -5.65 5.38
C TYR A 102 -10.84 -4.47 6.35
N ARG A 103 -11.56 -3.41 5.94
CA ARG A 103 -11.78 -2.19 6.73
C ARG A 103 -10.48 -1.59 7.32
N GLY A 104 -9.40 -1.58 6.54
CA GLY A 104 -8.09 -1.04 6.96
C GLY A 104 -7.26 -1.95 7.87
N LYS A 105 -7.77 -3.13 8.26
CA LYS A 105 -7.04 -4.13 9.04
C LYS A 105 -6.51 -5.23 8.12
N ARG A 106 -5.29 -5.71 8.38
CA ARG A 106 -4.76 -6.91 7.72
C ARG A 106 -5.57 -8.10 8.18
N TYR A 107 -5.85 -9.00 7.25
CA TYR A 107 -6.46 -10.28 7.54
C TYR A 107 -5.36 -11.34 7.40
N CYS A 108 -4.84 -11.83 8.52
CA CYS A 108 -3.95 -13.00 8.51
C CYS A 108 -4.84 -14.24 8.40
N ALA A 109 -4.45 -15.19 7.56
CA ALA A 109 -5.17 -16.45 7.41
C ALA A 109 -5.08 -17.37 8.65
N ASP A 110 -4.29 -17.00 9.66
CA ASP A 110 -4.03 -17.80 10.86
C ASP A 110 -5.08 -17.63 11.98
N GLU A 111 -6.13 -16.83 11.79
CA GLU A 111 -7.32 -16.85 12.66
C GLU A 111 -8.35 -17.85 12.13
N GLU A 112 -8.02 -19.14 12.23
CA GLU A 112 -8.97 -20.23 12.03
C GLU A 112 -9.81 -20.40 13.31
N THR A 113 -10.98 -19.76 13.38
CA THR A 113 -12.25 -20.34 13.89
C THR A 113 -13.33 -19.27 13.98
N GLY A 114 -14.32 -19.35 13.08
CA GLY A 114 -15.51 -18.50 13.15
C GLY A 114 -16.25 -18.44 11.82
N VAL A 115 -16.94 -19.54 11.51
CA VAL A 115 -17.89 -19.72 10.41
C VAL A 115 -18.56 -18.43 9.91
N SER A 116 -18.45 -18.16 8.60
CA SER A 116 -19.59 -17.76 7.77
C SER A 116 -19.25 -17.94 6.28
N PRO A 117 -19.87 -18.93 5.59
CA PRO A 117 -19.74 -19.07 4.15
C PRO A 117 -20.63 -18.01 3.50
N GLY A 118 -20.02 -16.89 3.11
CA GLY A 118 -20.66 -15.90 2.25
C GLY A 118 -20.74 -16.42 0.81
N VAL A 119 -21.63 -17.38 0.56
CA VAL A 119 -22.17 -17.64 -0.79
C VAL A 119 -22.76 -16.32 -1.28
N GLN A 120 -22.16 -15.71 -2.31
CA GLN A 120 -22.84 -14.65 -3.07
C GLN A 120 -23.48 -15.31 -4.30
N PRO A 121 -24.82 -15.35 -4.40
CA PRO A 121 -25.51 -15.90 -5.56
C PRO A 121 -25.51 -14.91 -6.73
N GLY A 122 -25.54 -15.48 -7.95
CA GLY A 122 -26.13 -14.90 -9.18
C GLY A 122 -25.41 -13.72 -9.81
#